data_AF-A0A6A5GQE0-F1
#
_entry.id   AF-A0A6A5GQE0-F1
#
_cell.length_a   1.000
_cell.length_b   1.000
_cell.length_c   1.000
_cell.angle_alpha   90.00
_cell.angle_beta   90.00
_cell.angle_gamma   90.00
#
_symmetry.space_group_name_H-M   'P 1'
#
loop_
_entity.id
_entity.type
_entity.pdbx_description
1 polymer ?
#
loop_
_entity_poly.entity_id
_entity_poly.type
_entity_poly.pdbx_seq_one_letter_code
_entity_poly.pdbx_strand_id
1 'polypeptide(L)'
;MYMDLRGSVFESYPRVAFTLAALLCGCFAATIYAISINFIYRFFALERKGRLRFFSNYRLIFWGCIPITVAFMFILNNWYFFYPNQEVTEYSRNNLKKLFDLDADRMTYVSCVYWRTDSSGNLYLSVRDLIGSLDLNGLITIALLIIIYFGTKSYWKIKELISQGQSEYSKRLQMQLYKALVAQTLIPMVFLFIPVGSLIYCPLIGINVEWNSLLVTFLYSFYPAVDPIPIIILVDDYRNAFCSEYTLIHFVTFYSMPESKTAVVRVIGFANPLRQFQYSMHWGIDHINNYKTAISGYEDVHHVELHAARQAVKMAKKQKLTRIIIRTGSRFVWDLIKNSANFANAPPEVLHLVQAIHDNRKHILIKVELVDGHPENETVGGEMNKENI
;
A
#
# COMPACT_ATOMS: atom_id res chain seq x y z
N MET A 1 24.54 11.45 -11.61
CA MET A 1 24.70 10.01 -11.32
C MET A 1 25.93 9.52 -12.05
N TYR A 2 26.87 8.88 -11.35
CA TYR A 2 28.06 8.25 -11.94
C TYR A 2 27.93 6.74 -11.78
N MET A 3 28.35 5.99 -12.80
CA MET A 3 28.38 4.53 -12.78
C MET A 3 29.78 4.05 -13.12
N ASP A 4 30.38 3.31 -12.19
CA ASP A 4 31.69 2.68 -12.36
C ASP A 4 31.57 1.48 -13.31
N LEU A 5 32.42 1.42 -14.33
CA LEU A 5 32.43 0.34 -15.31
C LEU A 5 33.58 -0.65 -15.10
N ARG A 6 34.51 -0.38 -14.16
CA ARG A 6 35.72 -1.19 -13.96
C ARG A 6 35.38 -2.66 -13.72
N GLY A 7 35.88 -3.54 -14.59
CA GLY A 7 35.68 -4.99 -14.45
C GLY A 7 34.24 -5.45 -14.73
N SER A 8 33.40 -4.57 -15.27
CA SER A 8 32.02 -4.89 -15.66
C SER A 8 31.94 -5.24 -17.15
N VAL A 9 30.91 -6.02 -17.52
CA VAL A 9 30.60 -6.33 -18.93
C VAL A 9 30.27 -5.07 -19.74
N PHE A 10 29.91 -3.98 -19.07
CA PHE A 10 29.52 -2.72 -19.68
C PHE A 10 30.70 -1.81 -20.07
N GLU A 11 31.93 -2.17 -19.68
CA GLU A 11 33.15 -1.44 -20.07
C GLU A 11 33.32 -1.40 -21.60
N SER A 12 32.94 -2.49 -22.29
CA SER A 12 32.95 -2.58 -23.76
C SER A 12 31.72 -1.93 -24.42
N TYR A 13 30.69 -1.55 -23.66
CA TYR A 13 29.41 -1.03 -24.16
C TYR A 13 28.95 0.23 -23.40
N PRO A 14 29.70 1.35 -23.47
CA PRO A 14 29.41 2.57 -22.69
C PRO A 14 28.06 3.21 -23.02
N ARG A 15 27.53 3.02 -24.23
CA ARG A 15 26.17 3.49 -24.61
C ARG A 15 25.08 2.74 -23.86
N VAL A 16 25.23 1.42 -23.70
CA VAL A 16 24.28 0.59 -22.92
C VAL A 16 24.33 0.99 -21.46
N ALA A 17 25.55 1.19 -20.95
CA ALA A 17 25.79 1.67 -19.60
C ALA A 17 25.07 3.01 -19.32
N PHE A 18 25.20 3.97 -20.24
CA PHE A 18 24.52 5.25 -20.15
C PHE A 18 23.00 5.11 -20.19
N THR A 19 22.45 4.28 -21.09
CA THR A 19 21.01 4.00 -21.14
C THR A 19 20.49 3.48 -19.81
N LEU A 20 21.22 2.60 -19.14
CA LEU A 20 20.83 2.06 -17.83
C LEU A 20 20.80 3.15 -16.75
N ALA A 21 21.81 4.02 -16.73
CA ALA A 21 21.83 5.17 -15.81
C ALA A 21 20.66 6.14 -16.08
N ALA A 22 20.40 6.47 -17.35
CA ALA A 22 19.28 7.32 -17.74
C ALA A 22 17.92 6.66 -17.44
N LEU A 23 17.80 5.34 -17.62
CA LEU A 23 16.60 4.57 -17.27
C LEU A 23 16.33 4.62 -15.76
N LEU A 24 17.36 4.50 -14.93
CA LEU A 24 17.20 4.63 -13.48
C LEU A 24 16.66 6.02 -13.10
N CYS A 25 17.19 7.08 -13.69
CA CYS A 25 16.67 8.44 -13.52
C CYS A 25 15.21 8.57 -14.02
N GLY A 26 14.87 7.93 -15.13
CA GLY A 26 13.50 7.87 -15.64
C GLY A 26 12.54 7.13 -14.71
N CYS A 27 12.93 5.99 -14.15
CA CYS A 27 12.15 5.24 -13.16
C CYS A 27 11.88 6.07 -11.90
N PHE A 28 12.87 6.85 -11.47
CA PHE A 28 12.70 7.79 -10.37
C PHE A 28 11.60 8.82 -10.68
N ALA A 29 11.66 9.48 -11.85
CA ALA A 29 10.63 10.43 -12.29
C ALA A 29 9.24 9.78 -12.41
N ALA A 30 9.17 8.55 -12.93
CA ALA A 30 7.93 7.78 -13.02
C ALA A 30 7.30 7.55 -11.64
N THR A 31 8.12 7.22 -10.65
CA THR A 31 7.68 6.96 -9.28
C THR A 31 7.03 8.20 -8.65
N ILE A 32 7.60 9.39 -8.87
CA ILE A 32 7.00 10.65 -8.39
C ILE A 32 5.60 10.84 -8.98
N TYR A 33 5.46 10.65 -10.29
CA TYR A 33 4.16 10.82 -10.95
C TYR A 33 3.14 9.77 -10.51
N ALA A 34 3.58 8.53 -10.25
CA ALA A 34 2.71 7.51 -9.65
C ALA A 34 2.24 7.93 -8.25
N ILE A 35 3.11 8.54 -7.44
CA ILE A 35 2.76 9.10 -6.14
C ILE A 35 1.77 10.27 -6.30
N SER A 36 2.00 11.20 -7.22
CA SER A 36 1.09 12.32 -7.50
C SER A 36 -0.30 11.83 -7.91
N ILE A 37 -0.39 10.80 -8.75
CA ILE A 37 -1.64 10.17 -9.17
C ILE A 37 -2.36 9.52 -7.97
N ASN A 38 -1.63 8.88 -7.07
CA ASN A 38 -2.22 8.32 -5.85
C ASN A 38 -2.89 9.39 -4.97
N PHE A 39 -2.33 10.60 -4.88
CA PHE A 39 -3.00 11.71 -4.19
C PHE A 39 -4.28 12.17 -4.88
N ILE A 40 -4.29 12.23 -6.21
CA ILE A 40 -5.49 12.55 -7.00
C ILE A 40 -6.58 11.50 -6.73
N TYR A 41 -6.22 10.22 -6.86
CA TYR A 41 -7.12 9.10 -6.57
C TYR A 41 -7.71 9.21 -5.17
N ARG A 42 -6.85 9.45 -4.17
CA ARG A 42 -7.26 9.56 -2.77
C ARG A 42 -8.25 10.69 -2.56
N PHE A 43 -7.99 11.85 -3.14
CA PHE A 43 -8.89 12.98 -3.04
C PHE A 43 -10.28 12.63 -3.61
N PHE A 44 -10.35 12.00 -4.79
CA PHE A 44 -11.63 11.59 -5.38
C PHE A 44 -12.34 10.49 -4.57
N ALA A 45 -11.58 9.58 -3.94
CA ALA A 45 -12.14 8.57 -3.05
C ALA A 45 -12.79 9.20 -1.80
N LEU A 46 -12.19 10.27 -1.27
CA LEU A 46 -12.72 11.03 -0.14
C LEU A 46 -13.92 11.90 -0.54
N GLU A 47 -13.96 12.41 -1.77
CA GLU A 47 -15.07 13.25 -2.24
C GLU A 47 -16.39 12.46 -2.38
N ARG A 48 -16.33 11.13 -2.60
CA ARG A 48 -17.47 10.20 -2.73
C ARG A 48 -18.55 10.61 -3.76
N LYS A 49 -18.27 11.57 -4.65
CA LYS A 49 -19.18 12.03 -5.73
C LYS A 49 -19.16 11.13 -6.98
N GLY A 50 -18.81 9.85 -6.85
CA GLY A 50 -18.72 8.93 -7.99
C GLY A 50 -17.56 9.20 -8.98
N ARG A 51 -16.64 10.13 -8.67
CA ARG A 51 -15.46 10.44 -9.49
C ARG A 51 -14.42 9.32 -9.53
N LEU A 52 -14.52 8.33 -8.65
CA LEU A 52 -13.77 7.08 -8.72
C LEU A 52 -13.96 6.33 -10.05
N ARG A 53 -15.03 6.61 -10.80
CA ARG A 53 -15.23 6.10 -12.17
C ARG A 53 -14.07 6.44 -13.11
N PHE A 54 -13.37 7.57 -12.90
CA PHE A 54 -12.18 7.93 -13.69
C PHE A 54 -10.99 6.99 -13.46
N PHE A 55 -10.99 6.23 -12.38
CA PHE A 55 -9.97 5.24 -12.02
C PHE A 55 -10.47 3.80 -12.19
N SER A 56 -11.52 3.59 -13.00
CA SER A 56 -12.13 2.29 -13.25
C SER A 56 -12.11 1.94 -14.75
N ASN A 57 -11.97 0.65 -15.04
CA ASN A 57 -11.94 0.06 -16.39
C ASN A 57 -10.77 0.59 -17.24
N TYR A 58 -10.97 0.67 -18.56
CA TYR A 58 -9.96 1.11 -19.54
C TYR A 58 -9.34 2.50 -19.23
N ARG A 59 -10.00 3.34 -18.43
CA ARG A 59 -9.46 4.64 -17.99
C ARG A 59 -8.29 4.52 -17.01
N LEU A 60 -8.12 3.38 -16.34
CA LEU A 60 -6.94 3.12 -15.52
C LEU A 60 -5.65 3.06 -16.36
N ILE A 61 -5.76 2.55 -17.60
CA ILE A 61 -4.63 2.48 -18.54
C ILE A 61 -4.11 3.89 -18.83
N PHE A 62 -5.01 4.87 -19.02
CA PHE A 62 -4.63 6.27 -19.22
C PHE A 62 -3.76 6.81 -18.07
N TRP A 63 -4.13 6.54 -16.82
CA TRP A 63 -3.33 6.94 -15.66
C TRP A 63 -1.98 6.23 -15.59
N GLY A 64 -1.92 4.95 -16.00
CA GLY A 64 -0.66 4.20 -16.09
C GLY A 64 0.29 4.71 -17.17
N CYS A 65 -0.23 5.25 -18.27
CA CYS A 65 0.60 5.81 -19.34
C CYS A 65 1.32 7.10 -18.92
N ILE A 66 0.75 7.90 -18.00
CA ILE A 66 1.35 9.19 -17.61
C ILE A 66 2.76 9.03 -17.02
N PRO A 67 3.00 8.19 -15.98
CA PRO A 67 4.34 7.93 -15.47
C PRO A 67 5.32 7.41 -16.53
N ILE A 68 4.85 6.55 -17.44
CA ILE A 68 5.67 5.96 -18.50
C ILE A 68 6.13 7.04 -19.49
N THR A 69 5.21 7.90 -19.92
CA THR A 69 5.52 9.01 -20.83
C THR A 69 6.51 9.98 -20.19
N VAL A 70 6.34 10.30 -18.90
CA VAL A 70 7.29 11.17 -18.18
C VAL A 70 8.66 10.51 -18.07
N ALA A 71 8.73 9.22 -17.74
CA ALA A 71 9.98 8.48 -17.69
C ALA A 71 10.71 8.54 -19.03
N PHE A 72 9.97 8.35 -20.12
CA PHE A 72 10.51 8.44 -21.47
C PHE A 72 11.03 9.84 -21.81
N MET A 73 10.29 10.90 -21.48
CA MET A 73 10.74 12.29 -21.63
C MET A 73 12.02 12.56 -20.83
N PHE A 74 12.11 12.03 -19.61
CA PHE A 74 13.28 12.17 -18.75
C PHE A 74 14.51 11.46 -19.37
N ILE A 75 14.34 10.26 -19.89
CA ILE A 75 15.41 9.50 -20.58
C ILE A 75 15.88 10.26 -21.83
N LEU A 76 14.95 10.75 -22.66
CA LEU A 76 15.29 11.51 -23.86
C LEU A 76 16.04 12.81 -23.54
N ASN A 77 15.61 13.53 -22.50
CA ASN A 77 16.30 14.73 -22.05
C ASN A 77 17.74 14.42 -21.60
N ASN A 78 17.95 13.35 -20.84
CA ASN A 78 19.30 12.92 -20.46
C ASN A 78 20.17 12.60 -21.67
N TRP A 79 19.63 11.88 -22.67
CA TRP A 79 20.33 11.59 -23.92
C TRP A 79 20.70 12.85 -24.70
N TYR A 80 19.80 13.84 -24.75
CA TYR A 80 20.00 15.03 -25.56
C TYR A 80 20.89 16.08 -24.87
N PHE A 81 20.76 16.27 -23.56
CA PHE A 81 21.46 17.34 -22.82
C PHE A 81 22.64 16.84 -22.00
N PHE A 82 22.55 15.65 -21.40
CA PHE A 82 23.48 15.17 -20.37
C PHE A 82 24.29 13.93 -20.76
N TYR A 83 24.37 13.63 -22.06
CA TYR A 83 25.24 12.57 -22.56
C TYR A 83 26.72 12.88 -22.25
N PRO A 84 27.54 11.88 -21.85
CA PRO A 84 28.94 12.08 -21.51
C PRO A 84 29.71 12.81 -22.59
N ASN A 85 30.49 13.81 -22.17
CA ASN A 85 31.36 14.60 -23.04
C ASN A 85 32.74 14.73 -22.40
N GLN A 86 33.77 14.84 -23.24
CA GLN A 86 35.16 14.87 -22.79
C GLN A 86 35.43 16.04 -21.84
N GLU A 87 34.94 17.24 -22.14
CA GLU A 87 35.08 18.43 -21.29
C GLU A 87 34.58 18.21 -19.85
N VAL A 88 33.38 17.62 -19.71
CA VAL A 88 32.75 17.39 -18.41
C VAL A 88 33.46 16.25 -17.66
N THR A 89 33.97 15.28 -18.40
CA THR A 89 34.76 14.16 -17.86
C THR A 89 36.08 14.67 -17.28
N GLU A 90 36.79 15.53 -18.02
CA GLU A 90 38.05 16.13 -17.58
C GLU A 90 37.86 17.08 -16.40
N TYR A 91 36.82 17.92 -16.44
CA TYR A 91 36.43 18.77 -15.32
C TYR A 91 36.19 17.98 -14.03
N SER A 92 35.53 16.81 -14.15
CA SER A 92 35.14 16.01 -13.01
C SER A 92 36.22 15.02 -12.55
N ARG A 93 37.28 14.79 -13.36
CA ARG A 93 38.29 13.73 -13.14
C ARG A 93 38.94 13.79 -11.76
N ASN A 94 39.41 14.97 -11.36
CA ASN A 94 40.12 15.15 -10.09
C ASN A 94 39.19 14.93 -8.89
N ASN A 95 37.97 15.46 -8.95
CA ASN A 95 37.00 15.34 -7.86
C ASN A 95 36.48 13.91 -7.73
N LEU A 96 36.23 13.22 -8.84
CA LEU A 96 35.76 11.83 -8.84
C LEU A 96 36.82 10.86 -8.34
N LYS A 97 38.07 11.04 -8.76
CA LYS A 97 39.19 10.23 -8.25
C LYS A 97 39.40 10.46 -6.75
N LYS A 98 39.28 11.70 -6.28
CA LYS A 98 39.49 12.04 -4.86
C LYS A 98 38.35 11.54 -3.95
N LEU A 99 37.09 11.67 -4.39
CA LEU A 99 35.92 11.37 -3.56
C LEU A 99 35.45 9.92 -3.65
N PHE A 100 35.62 9.28 -4.81
CA PHE A 100 35.06 7.95 -5.10
C PHE A 100 36.10 6.94 -5.60
N ASP A 101 37.38 7.33 -5.73
CA ASP A 101 38.45 6.53 -6.35
C ASP A 101 38.04 5.96 -7.73
N LEU A 102 37.28 6.75 -8.50
CA LEU A 102 36.79 6.37 -9.82
C LEU A 102 37.78 6.77 -10.92
N ASP A 103 37.95 5.89 -11.90
CA ASP A 103 38.66 6.20 -13.14
C ASP A 103 37.70 6.85 -14.15
N ALA A 104 38.01 8.10 -14.53
CA ALA A 104 37.17 8.89 -15.42
C ALA A 104 37.07 8.30 -16.84
N ASP A 105 38.05 7.48 -17.25
CA ASP A 105 38.05 6.82 -18.56
C ASP A 105 37.21 5.53 -18.57
N ARG A 106 36.87 5.00 -17.39
CA ARG A 106 36.13 3.75 -17.20
C ARG A 106 34.83 3.97 -16.42
N MET A 107 34.12 5.03 -16.78
CA MET A 107 32.84 5.36 -16.17
C MET A 107 31.85 5.90 -17.20
N THR A 108 30.57 5.83 -16.87
CA THR A 108 29.52 6.60 -17.55
C THR A 108 28.78 7.45 -16.52
N TYR A 109 28.14 8.52 -16.97
CA TYR A 109 27.41 9.40 -16.07
C TYR A 109 26.29 10.14 -16.74
N VAL A 110 25.34 10.55 -15.92
CA VAL A 110 24.33 11.57 -16.21
C VAL A 110 24.67 12.75 -15.30
N SER A 111 25.19 13.85 -15.87
CA SER A 111 25.66 15.00 -15.11
C SER A 111 25.35 16.30 -15.83
N CYS A 112 25.13 17.36 -15.05
CA CYS A 112 24.86 18.71 -15.51
C CYS A 112 25.95 19.61 -14.95
N VAL A 113 26.70 20.30 -15.83
CA VAL A 113 27.76 21.24 -15.43
C VAL A 113 27.41 22.62 -15.96
N TYR A 114 26.82 23.45 -15.11
CA TYR A 114 26.40 24.80 -15.50
C TYR A 114 27.58 25.69 -15.89
N TRP A 115 28.67 25.63 -15.15
CA TRP A 115 29.81 26.51 -15.34
C TRP A 115 30.95 25.74 -15.99
N ARG A 116 31.23 26.04 -17.26
CA ARG A 116 32.30 25.41 -18.05
C ARG A 116 33.42 26.40 -18.33
N THR A 117 34.63 25.89 -18.51
CA THR A 117 35.80 26.69 -18.85
C THR A 117 36.11 26.48 -20.33
N ASP A 118 36.17 27.57 -21.10
CA ASP A 118 36.62 27.51 -22.51
C ASP A 118 38.14 27.25 -22.60
N SER A 119 38.63 26.90 -23.78
CA SER A 119 40.04 26.74 -24.13
C SER A 119 40.90 27.96 -23.74
N SER A 120 40.26 29.13 -23.62
CA SER A 120 40.87 30.40 -23.22
C SER A 120 40.91 30.63 -21.70
N GLY A 121 40.44 29.68 -20.88
CA GLY A 121 40.37 29.80 -19.42
C GLY A 121 39.17 30.60 -18.89
N ASN A 122 38.30 31.10 -19.77
CA ASN A 122 37.13 31.90 -19.40
C ASN A 122 35.97 30.99 -18.96
N LEU A 123 35.35 31.33 -17.82
CA LEU A 123 34.16 30.64 -17.32
C LEU A 123 32.92 31.14 -18.07
N TYR A 124 32.14 30.21 -18.62
CA TYR A 124 30.87 30.52 -19.27
C TYR A 124 29.76 29.59 -18.79
N LEU A 125 28.53 30.08 -18.85
CA LEU A 125 27.33 29.33 -18.50
C LEU A 125 26.91 28.44 -19.68
N SER A 126 26.86 27.13 -19.48
CA SER A 126 26.32 26.18 -20.44
C SER A 126 24.81 26.33 -20.54
N VAL A 127 24.35 27.12 -21.52
CA VAL A 127 22.92 27.32 -21.81
C VAL A 127 22.23 25.98 -22.11
N ARG A 128 22.93 25.06 -22.78
CA ARG A 128 22.44 23.71 -23.06
C ARG A 128 22.12 22.94 -21.78
N ASP A 129 23.07 22.89 -20.84
CA ASP A 129 22.88 22.15 -19.58
C ASP A 129 21.84 22.84 -18.69
N LEU A 130 21.78 24.17 -18.75
CA LEU A 130 20.76 24.95 -18.05
C LEU A 130 19.35 24.61 -18.55
N ILE A 131 19.11 24.61 -19.87
CA ILE A 131 17.82 24.25 -20.46
C ILE A 131 17.45 22.81 -20.06
N GLY A 132 18.36 21.86 -20.24
CA GLY A 132 18.12 20.47 -19.85
C GLY A 132 17.74 20.34 -18.37
N SER A 133 18.42 21.07 -17.50
CA SER A 133 18.17 21.03 -16.05
C SER A 133 16.84 21.69 -15.69
N LEU A 134 16.50 22.82 -16.30
CA LEU A 134 15.21 23.49 -16.09
C LEU A 134 14.04 22.60 -16.56
N ASP A 135 14.20 21.89 -17.67
CA ASP A 135 13.19 20.96 -18.17
C ASP A 135 12.94 19.82 -17.17
N LEU A 136 14.00 19.14 -16.71
CA LEU A 136 13.88 18.06 -15.71
C LEU A 136 13.28 18.56 -14.39
N ASN A 137 13.74 19.72 -13.90
CA ASN A 137 13.21 20.33 -12.69
C ASN A 137 11.74 20.75 -12.85
N GLY A 138 11.35 21.24 -14.03
CA GLY A 138 9.97 21.60 -14.33
C GLY A 138 9.04 20.40 -14.20
N LEU A 139 9.42 19.25 -14.76
CA LEU A 139 8.65 18.00 -14.65
C LEU A 139 8.48 17.57 -13.18
N ILE A 140 9.56 17.58 -12.40
CA ILE A 140 9.50 17.24 -10.97
C ILE A 140 8.64 18.24 -10.19
N THR A 141 8.80 19.54 -10.46
CA THR A 141 8.05 20.60 -9.79
C THR A 141 6.55 20.49 -10.03
N ILE A 142 6.12 20.17 -11.25
CA ILE A 142 4.71 19.92 -11.57
C ILE A 142 4.15 18.78 -10.71
N ALA A 143 4.88 17.66 -10.61
CA ALA A 143 4.47 16.52 -9.79
C ALA A 143 4.35 16.88 -8.30
N LEU A 144 5.30 17.66 -7.76
CA LEU A 144 5.28 18.14 -6.38
C LEU A 144 4.12 19.10 -6.10
N LEU A 145 3.82 20.02 -7.02
CA LEU A 145 2.67 20.92 -6.90
C LEU A 145 1.34 20.15 -6.86
N ILE A 146 1.20 19.12 -7.68
CA ILE A 146 0.03 18.22 -7.65
C ILE A 146 -0.09 17.54 -6.28
N ILE A 147 1.01 16.99 -5.75
CA ILE A 147 1.06 16.35 -4.43
C ILE A 147 0.61 17.33 -3.34
N ILE A 148 1.19 18.54 -3.30
CA ILE A 148 0.87 19.56 -2.30
C ILE A 148 -0.60 19.99 -2.41
N TYR A 149 -1.08 20.26 -3.63
CA TYR A 149 -2.45 20.69 -3.88
C TYR A 149 -3.47 19.63 -3.44
N PHE A 150 -3.37 18.40 -3.96
CA PHE A 150 -4.32 17.34 -3.63
C PHE A 150 -4.13 16.78 -2.23
N GLY A 151 -2.91 16.80 -1.69
CA GLY A 151 -2.62 16.45 -0.30
C GLY A 151 -3.30 17.40 0.69
N THR A 152 -3.19 18.72 0.45
CA THR A 152 -3.86 19.75 1.25
C THR A 152 -5.37 19.64 1.12
N LYS A 153 -5.89 19.48 -0.10
CA LYS A 153 -7.34 19.33 -0.34
C LYS A 153 -7.92 18.09 0.33
N SER A 154 -7.18 16.98 0.32
CA SER A 154 -7.55 15.74 1.01
C SER A 154 -7.58 15.94 2.53
N TYR A 155 -6.60 16.65 3.10
CA TYR A 155 -6.57 16.98 4.52
C TYR A 155 -7.82 17.74 4.96
N TRP A 156 -8.16 18.82 4.25
CA TRP A 156 -9.35 19.61 4.54
C TRP A 156 -10.63 18.79 4.42
N LYS A 157 -10.74 17.94 3.40
CA LYS A 157 -11.92 17.09 3.22
C LYS A 157 -12.08 16.08 4.35
N ILE A 158 -10.99 15.50 4.84
CA ILE A 158 -11.02 14.61 6.00
C ILE A 158 -11.51 15.37 7.25
N LYS A 159 -11.03 16.60 7.48
CA LYS A 159 -11.47 17.43 8.60
C LYS A 159 -12.99 17.72 8.55
N GLU A 160 -13.52 18.00 7.36
CA GLU A 160 -14.96 18.18 7.12
C GLU A 160 -15.76 16.89 7.38
N LEU A 161 -15.26 15.72 6.94
CA LEU A 161 -15.93 14.44 7.18
C LEU A 161 -15.95 14.06 8.67
N ILE A 162 -14.94 14.48 9.43
CA ILE A 162 -14.90 14.29 10.90
C ILE A 162 -16.02 15.07 11.56
N SER A 163 -16.23 16.35 11.19
CA SER A 163 -17.28 17.19 11.77
C SER A 163 -18.70 16.73 11.41
N GLN A 164 -18.88 16.04 10.27
CA GLN A 164 -20.17 15.54 9.80
C GLN A 164 -20.60 14.18 10.40
N GLY A 165 -19.91 13.64 11.42
CA GLY A 165 -20.45 12.52 12.21
C GLY A 165 -20.53 11.13 11.52
N GLN A 166 -19.83 10.87 10.40
CA GLN A 166 -19.81 9.53 9.77
C GLN A 166 -19.22 8.41 10.67
N SER A 167 -19.46 7.13 10.32
CA SER A 167 -19.02 5.95 11.09
C SER A 167 -17.52 6.01 11.44
N GLU A 168 -17.19 5.75 12.71
CA GLU A 168 -15.82 5.85 13.24
C GLU A 168 -14.84 4.92 12.54
N TYR A 169 -15.28 3.73 12.12
CA TYR A 169 -14.42 2.76 11.45
C TYR A 169 -13.97 3.24 10.06
N SER A 170 -14.91 3.67 9.21
CA SER A 170 -14.57 4.14 7.85
C SER A 170 -13.68 5.38 7.91
N LYS A 171 -13.93 6.27 8.88
CA LYS A 171 -13.07 7.41 9.19
C LYS A 171 -11.66 6.98 9.60
N ARG A 172 -11.55 6.04 10.55
CA ARG A 172 -10.27 5.54 11.06
C ARG A 172 -9.44 4.90 9.96
N LEU A 173 -10.04 4.03 9.13
CA LEU A 173 -9.35 3.39 8.02
C LEU A 173 -8.91 4.41 6.96
N GLN A 174 -9.78 5.37 6.62
CA GLN A 174 -9.43 6.41 5.65
C GLN A 174 -8.30 7.33 6.17
N MET A 175 -8.30 7.63 7.46
CA MET A 175 -7.24 8.39 8.13
C MET A 175 -5.92 7.61 8.20
N GLN A 176 -5.96 6.31 8.54
CA GLN A 176 -4.77 5.45 8.57
C GLN A 176 -4.08 5.41 7.21
N LEU A 177 -4.84 5.14 6.14
CA LEU A 177 -4.30 5.12 4.78
C LEU A 177 -3.83 6.51 4.32
N TYR A 178 -4.47 7.61 4.74
CA TYR A 178 -3.99 8.97 4.46
C TYR A 178 -2.66 9.25 5.18
N LYS A 179 -2.56 8.94 6.47
CA LYS A 179 -1.31 9.10 7.25
C LYS A 179 -0.19 8.24 6.67
N ALA A 180 -0.48 7.01 6.28
CA ALA A 180 0.47 6.12 5.61
C ALA A 180 0.96 6.73 4.29
N LEU A 181 0.05 7.24 3.46
CA LEU A 181 0.42 7.88 2.20
C LEU A 181 1.26 9.15 2.43
N VAL A 182 0.88 10.02 3.37
CA VAL A 182 1.66 11.21 3.72
C VAL A 182 3.05 10.80 4.21
N ALA A 183 3.15 9.81 5.11
CA ALA A 183 4.44 9.30 5.57
C ALA A 183 5.29 8.72 4.43
N GLN A 184 4.70 7.91 3.55
CA GLN A 184 5.34 7.36 2.35
C GLN A 184 5.81 8.46 1.38
N THR A 185 5.19 9.64 1.41
CA THR A 185 5.58 10.74 0.51
C THR A 185 6.65 11.63 1.12
N LEU A 186 6.65 11.76 2.45
CA LEU A 186 7.68 12.51 3.18
C LEU A 186 9.04 11.81 3.12
N ILE A 187 9.07 10.47 3.07
CA ILE A 187 10.34 9.72 3.00
C ILE A 187 11.12 10.02 1.70
N PRO A 188 10.57 9.81 0.49
CA PRO A 188 11.23 10.22 -0.74
C PRO A 188 11.56 11.72 -0.76
N MET A 189 10.73 12.59 -0.17
CA MET A 189 11.04 14.03 -0.06
C MET A 189 12.33 14.31 0.71
N VAL A 190 12.50 13.68 1.88
CA VAL A 190 13.67 13.92 2.73
C VAL A 190 14.89 13.16 2.22
N PHE A 191 14.72 11.92 1.77
CA PHE A 191 15.84 11.03 1.41
C PHE A 191 16.28 11.17 -0.05
N LEU A 192 15.41 11.65 -0.95
CA LEU A 192 15.72 11.74 -2.38
C LEU A 192 15.55 13.16 -2.93
N PHE A 193 14.39 13.78 -2.81
CA PHE A 193 14.11 15.03 -3.53
C PHE A 193 14.90 16.23 -3.00
N ILE A 194 14.96 16.43 -1.68
CA ILE A 194 15.76 17.53 -1.09
C ILE A 194 17.25 17.34 -1.39
N PRO A 195 17.87 16.17 -1.14
CA PRO A 195 19.27 15.95 -1.47
C PRO A 195 19.57 16.12 -2.97
N VAL A 196 18.79 15.48 -3.85
CA VAL A 196 19.00 15.57 -5.31
C VAL A 196 18.76 17.00 -5.81
N GLY A 197 17.71 17.67 -5.34
CA GLY A 197 17.43 19.07 -5.67
C GLY A 197 18.59 19.98 -5.27
N SER A 198 19.15 19.80 -4.08
CA SER A 198 20.32 20.58 -3.64
C SER A 198 21.55 20.34 -4.52
N LEU A 199 21.79 19.13 -5.03
CA LEU A 199 22.87 18.89 -6.01
C LEU A 199 22.65 19.60 -7.35
N ILE A 200 21.39 19.89 -7.72
CA ILE A 200 21.07 20.52 -8.99
C ILE A 200 21.02 22.06 -8.85
N TYR A 201 20.51 22.59 -7.75
CA TYR A 201 20.36 24.04 -7.55
C TYR A 201 21.60 24.71 -6.94
N CYS A 202 22.31 24.07 -6.00
CA CYS A 202 23.48 24.69 -5.37
C CYS A 202 24.60 25.05 -6.36
N PRO A 203 24.95 24.21 -7.36
CA PRO A 203 25.96 24.57 -8.35
C PRO A 203 25.55 25.74 -9.25
N LEU A 204 24.24 25.94 -9.48
CA LEU A 204 23.73 27.06 -10.29
C LEU A 204 24.05 28.41 -9.64
N ILE A 205 23.96 28.48 -8.31
CA ILE A 205 24.27 29.68 -7.51
C ILE A 205 25.74 29.74 -7.04
N GLY A 206 26.59 28.83 -7.53
CA GLY A 206 28.03 28.82 -7.24
C GLY A 206 28.43 28.20 -5.88
N ILE A 207 27.51 27.51 -5.20
CA ILE A 207 27.83 26.79 -3.96
C ILE A 207 28.47 25.44 -4.28
N ASN A 208 29.65 25.16 -3.73
CA ASN A 208 30.29 23.86 -3.85
C ASN A 208 29.57 22.83 -2.94
N VAL A 209 29.11 21.73 -3.55
CA VAL A 209 28.34 20.66 -2.90
C VAL A 209 29.06 19.30 -2.98
N GLU A 210 30.39 19.28 -3.04
CA GLU A 210 31.21 18.06 -3.08
C GLU A 210 30.81 17.03 -2.00
N TRP A 211 30.73 17.43 -0.72
CA TRP A 211 30.31 16.52 0.38
C TRP A 211 28.86 16.06 0.28
N ASN A 212 27.98 16.88 -0.27
CA ASN A 212 26.58 16.55 -0.46
C ASN A 212 26.41 15.42 -1.47
N SER A 213 27.32 15.29 -2.45
CA SER A 213 27.28 14.20 -3.43
C SER A 213 27.46 12.81 -2.79
N LEU A 214 28.28 12.69 -1.74
CA LEU A 214 28.44 11.46 -0.98
C LEU A 214 27.17 11.13 -0.18
N LEU A 215 26.62 12.13 0.51
CA LEU A 215 25.39 11.98 1.28
C LEU A 215 24.21 11.54 0.41
N VAL A 216 24.03 12.20 -0.75
CA VAL A 216 22.97 11.85 -1.71
C VAL A 216 23.14 10.43 -2.20
N THR A 217 24.36 10.01 -2.55
CA THR A 217 24.64 8.64 -3.00
C THR A 217 24.25 7.60 -1.93
N PHE A 218 24.58 7.87 -0.67
CA PHE A 218 24.21 7.01 0.46
C PHE A 218 22.70 6.95 0.66
N LEU A 219 22.02 8.10 0.74
CA LEU A 219 20.58 8.17 0.95
C LEU A 219 19.81 7.52 -0.19
N TYR A 220 20.28 7.71 -1.42
CA TYR A 220 19.71 7.08 -2.62
C TYR A 220 19.80 5.56 -2.56
N SER A 221 20.94 5.01 -2.12
CA SER A 221 21.14 3.57 -1.99
C SER A 221 20.31 2.96 -0.84
N PHE A 222 20.07 3.73 0.23
CA PHE A 222 19.32 3.27 1.39
C PHE A 222 17.79 3.38 1.23
N TYR A 223 17.32 4.28 0.37
CA TYR A 223 15.90 4.58 0.17
C TYR A 223 15.01 3.33 -0.03
N PRO A 224 15.34 2.36 -0.90
CA PRO A 224 14.49 1.19 -1.12
C PRO A 224 14.23 0.36 0.14
N ALA A 225 15.14 0.38 1.12
CA ALA A 225 14.97 -0.29 2.40
C ALA A 225 14.03 0.48 3.34
N VAL A 226 14.00 1.82 3.24
CA VAL A 226 13.23 2.70 4.13
C VAL A 226 11.79 2.89 3.65
N ASP A 227 11.59 2.96 2.33
CA ASP A 227 10.28 3.19 1.69
C ASP A 227 9.14 2.24 2.15
N PRO A 228 9.35 0.92 2.33
CA PRO A 228 8.29 0.02 2.78
C PRO A 228 8.02 0.09 4.29
N ILE A 229 8.88 0.72 5.10
CA ILE A 229 8.74 0.71 6.56
C ILE A 229 7.42 1.34 7.03
N PRO A 230 6.99 2.52 6.55
CA PRO A 230 5.74 3.12 7.02
C PRO A 230 4.51 2.33 6.64
N ILE A 231 4.48 1.67 5.47
CA ILE A 231 3.30 0.87 5.09
C ILE A 231 3.16 -0.33 6.02
N ILE A 232 4.28 -0.98 6.34
CA ILE A 232 4.32 -2.13 7.24
C ILE A 232 3.89 -1.72 8.66
N ILE A 233 4.32 -0.56 9.15
CA ILE A 233 4.02 -0.13 10.53
C ILE A 233 2.61 0.48 10.67
N LEU A 234 2.19 1.33 9.73
CA LEU A 234 0.98 2.15 9.86
C LEU A 234 -0.31 1.45 9.43
N VAL A 235 -0.23 0.46 8.55
CA VAL A 235 -1.40 -0.27 8.07
C VAL A 235 -1.57 -1.54 8.87
N ASP A 236 -2.67 -1.63 9.62
CA ASP A 236 -2.92 -2.72 10.56
C ASP A 236 -2.84 -4.10 9.89
N ASP A 237 -3.34 -4.27 8.67
CA ASP A 237 -3.27 -5.55 7.94
C ASP A 237 -1.84 -5.97 7.56
N TYR A 238 -1.01 -5.04 7.07
CA TYR A 238 0.40 -5.31 6.74
C TYR A 238 1.23 -5.53 8.00
N ARG A 239 1.01 -4.73 9.06
CA ARG A 239 1.68 -4.93 10.35
C ARG A 239 1.33 -6.29 10.93
N ASN A 240 0.05 -6.65 10.89
CA ASN A 240 -0.41 -7.94 11.39
C ASN A 240 0.14 -9.07 10.53
N ALA A 241 0.22 -8.95 9.21
CA ALA A 241 0.84 -9.98 8.35
C ALA A 241 2.33 -10.16 8.68
N PHE A 242 3.10 -9.07 8.73
CA PHE A 242 4.53 -9.07 9.03
C PHE A 242 4.83 -9.56 10.45
N CYS A 243 4.11 -9.07 11.45
CA CYS A 243 4.19 -9.57 12.81
C CYS A 243 3.61 -10.97 12.93
N SER A 244 2.65 -11.38 12.07
CA SER A 244 2.10 -12.73 12.10
C SER A 244 3.07 -13.78 11.62
N GLU A 245 4.16 -13.42 10.95
CA GLU A 245 5.25 -14.35 10.62
C GLU A 245 6.08 -14.66 11.87
N TYR A 246 6.25 -13.70 12.79
CA TYR A 246 6.70 -13.94 14.16
C TYR A 246 5.61 -14.61 15.03
N THR A 247 4.34 -14.29 14.79
CA THR A 247 3.23 -15.05 15.37
C THR A 247 3.21 -16.45 14.82
N LEU A 248 3.67 -16.77 13.61
CA LEU A 248 3.65 -18.12 13.03
C LEU A 248 4.65 -19.02 13.76
N ILE A 249 5.80 -18.47 14.17
CA ILE A 249 6.70 -19.14 15.11
C ILE A 249 5.99 -19.34 16.45
N HIS A 250 5.28 -18.33 16.97
CA HIS A 250 4.45 -18.46 18.17
C HIS A 250 3.20 -19.34 17.99
N PHE A 251 2.73 -19.55 16.75
CA PHE A 251 1.52 -20.28 16.32
C PHE A 251 1.89 -21.74 16.11
N VAL A 252 3.10 -22.05 15.64
CA VAL A 252 3.69 -23.38 15.62
C VAL A 252 4.01 -23.83 17.05
N THR A 253 4.48 -22.92 17.92
CA THR A 253 4.59 -23.21 19.37
C THR A 253 3.20 -23.33 20.03
N PHE A 254 2.18 -22.60 19.58
CA PHE A 254 0.79 -22.75 20.04
C PHE A 254 0.09 -24.00 19.49
N TYR A 255 0.46 -24.48 18.29
CA TYR A 255 0.02 -25.76 17.72
C TYR A 255 0.64 -26.96 18.43
N SER A 256 1.69 -26.74 19.22
CA SER A 256 2.27 -27.75 20.11
C SER A 256 1.70 -27.70 21.53
N MET A 257 0.61 -26.95 21.79
CA MET A 257 -0.09 -27.01 23.07
C MET A 257 -1.16 -28.12 23.08
N PRO A 258 -1.29 -28.90 24.17
CA PRO A 258 -2.26 -29.97 24.26
C PRO A 258 -3.70 -29.42 24.35
N GLU A 259 -4.62 -30.06 23.64
CA GLU A 259 -6.09 -29.88 23.65
C GLU A 259 -6.67 -28.53 23.19
N SER A 260 -6.82 -28.34 21.87
CA SER A 260 -7.61 -27.24 21.31
C SER A 260 -9.12 -27.45 21.50
N LYS A 261 -9.80 -26.56 22.23
CA LYS A 261 -11.27 -26.56 22.34
C LYS A 261 -11.89 -25.85 21.13
N THR A 262 -12.25 -26.62 20.11
CA THR A 262 -12.94 -26.15 18.90
C THR A 262 -14.44 -26.41 19.02
N ALA A 263 -15.28 -25.42 18.66
CA ALA A 263 -16.73 -25.62 18.53
C ALA A 263 -17.22 -25.36 17.11
N VAL A 264 -18.22 -26.12 16.68
CA VAL A 264 -18.94 -25.93 15.43
C VAL A 264 -20.36 -25.50 15.77
N VAL A 265 -20.83 -24.41 15.16
CA VAL A 265 -22.16 -23.84 15.44
C VAL A 265 -22.88 -23.58 14.14
N ARG A 266 -24.08 -24.15 14.00
CA ARG A 266 -25.00 -23.80 12.93
C ARG A 266 -25.88 -22.64 13.38
N VAL A 267 -25.92 -21.58 12.59
CA VAL A 267 -26.76 -20.41 12.82
C VAL A 267 -27.81 -20.32 11.74
N ILE A 268 -29.06 -20.11 12.13
CA ILE A 268 -30.20 -20.07 11.21
C ILE A 268 -31.14 -18.95 11.64
N GLY A 269 -31.49 -18.05 10.71
CA GLY A 269 -32.61 -17.12 10.86
C GLY A 269 -33.84 -17.65 10.12
N PHE A 270 -35.03 -17.44 10.67
CA PHE A 270 -36.29 -17.71 9.98
C PHE A 270 -37.40 -16.78 10.49
N ALA A 271 -38.42 -16.56 9.67
CA ALA A 271 -39.61 -15.80 10.03
C ALA A 271 -40.81 -16.75 10.17
N ASN A 272 -41.53 -16.67 11.29
CA ASN A 272 -42.76 -17.41 11.47
C ASN A 272 -43.89 -16.85 10.57
N PRO A 273 -44.97 -17.60 10.33
CA PRO A 273 -46.12 -17.14 9.53
C PRO A 273 -46.74 -15.83 10.03
N LEU A 274 -46.56 -15.50 11.31
CA LEU A 274 -46.99 -14.23 11.94
C LEU A 274 -45.96 -13.08 11.79
N ARG A 275 -44.98 -13.19 10.88
CA ARG A 275 -43.86 -12.25 10.67
C ARG A 275 -43.01 -11.96 11.91
N GLN A 276 -43.01 -12.87 12.88
CA GLN A 276 -42.07 -12.81 14.00
C GLN A 276 -40.75 -13.46 13.59
N PHE A 277 -39.68 -12.69 13.60
CA PHE A 277 -38.34 -13.19 13.32
C PHE A 277 -37.80 -13.99 14.50
N GLN A 278 -37.17 -15.11 14.18
CA GLN A 278 -36.54 -15.99 15.14
C GLN A 278 -35.15 -16.39 14.62
N TYR A 279 -34.25 -16.68 15.55
CA TYR A 279 -32.99 -17.31 15.22
C TYR A 279 -32.73 -18.52 16.11
N SER A 280 -31.94 -19.44 15.59
CA SER A 280 -31.45 -20.60 16.31
C SER A 280 -29.94 -20.76 16.17
N MET A 281 -29.32 -21.23 17.24
CA MET A 281 -27.92 -21.62 17.30
C MET A 281 -27.85 -23.09 17.73
N HIS A 282 -27.25 -23.93 16.91
CA HIS A 282 -27.11 -25.35 17.17
C HIS A 282 -25.62 -25.70 17.27
N TRP A 283 -25.18 -26.07 18.47
CA TRP A 283 -23.79 -26.38 18.82
C TRP A 283 -23.48 -27.89 18.75
N GLY A 284 -24.51 -28.73 18.60
CA GLY A 284 -24.42 -30.20 18.54
C GLY A 284 -25.67 -30.87 19.11
N ILE A 285 -25.77 -32.20 18.99
CA ILE A 285 -26.89 -32.98 19.52
C ILE A 285 -26.95 -32.83 21.04
N ASP A 286 -28.10 -32.45 21.58
CA ASP A 286 -28.36 -32.23 23.02
C ASP A 286 -27.38 -31.30 23.75
N HIS A 287 -26.78 -30.35 23.02
CA HIS A 287 -25.84 -29.41 23.61
C HIS A 287 -26.57 -28.35 24.46
N ILE A 288 -26.07 -28.09 25.67
CA ILE A 288 -26.63 -27.11 26.65
C ILE A 288 -26.75 -25.67 26.08
N ASN A 289 -26.02 -25.38 25.00
CA ASN A 289 -25.98 -24.05 24.38
C ASN A 289 -26.89 -23.94 23.15
N ASN A 290 -27.59 -25.03 22.81
CA ASN A 290 -28.62 -25.00 21.79
C ASN A 290 -29.72 -24.04 22.23
N TYR A 291 -30.01 -23.08 21.38
CA TYR A 291 -30.89 -21.98 21.75
C TYR A 291 -31.67 -21.52 20.53
N LYS A 292 -32.98 -21.32 20.71
CA LYS A 292 -33.90 -20.75 19.72
C LYS A 292 -34.71 -19.66 20.42
N THR A 293 -34.73 -18.46 19.84
CA THR A 293 -35.49 -17.34 20.41
C THR A 293 -36.11 -16.47 19.34
N ALA A 294 -37.19 -15.80 19.69
CA ALA A 294 -37.74 -14.68 18.94
C ALA A 294 -36.90 -13.42 19.16
N ILE A 295 -36.81 -12.58 18.14
CA ILE A 295 -36.14 -11.29 18.18
C ILE A 295 -37.00 -10.25 17.45
N SER A 296 -37.12 -9.07 18.05
CA SER A 296 -37.81 -7.92 17.46
C SER A 296 -36.80 -6.86 16.99
N GLY A 297 -37.21 -5.99 16.06
CA GLY A 297 -36.38 -4.89 15.56
C GLY A 297 -35.51 -5.23 14.35
N TYR A 298 -35.75 -6.36 13.68
CA TYR A 298 -35.15 -6.69 12.38
C TYR A 298 -36.27 -6.89 11.34
N GLU A 299 -35.98 -6.51 10.09
CA GLU A 299 -36.92 -6.64 8.95
C GLU A 299 -36.50 -7.72 7.95
N ASP A 300 -35.29 -8.30 8.10
CA ASP A 300 -34.72 -9.30 7.20
C ASP A 300 -34.22 -10.53 7.99
N VAL A 301 -34.55 -11.71 7.48
CA VAL A 301 -34.10 -13.02 7.97
C VAL A 301 -32.56 -13.12 7.98
N HIS A 302 -31.89 -12.56 6.98
CA HIS A 302 -30.42 -12.59 6.90
C HIS A 302 -29.76 -11.71 7.96
N HIS A 303 -30.38 -10.59 8.33
CA HIS A 303 -29.90 -9.75 9.44
C HIS A 303 -30.04 -10.47 10.79
N VAL A 304 -31.12 -11.24 10.95
CA VAL A 304 -31.39 -12.06 12.12
C VAL A 304 -30.39 -13.22 12.23
N GLU A 305 -30.04 -13.87 11.11
CA GLU A 305 -29.02 -14.91 11.06
C GLU A 305 -27.61 -14.37 11.37
N LEU A 306 -27.29 -13.16 10.89
CA LEU A 306 -26.05 -12.48 11.24
C LEU A 306 -25.99 -12.11 12.74
N HIS A 307 -27.12 -11.73 13.34
CA HIS A 307 -27.22 -11.52 14.78
C HIS A 307 -26.90 -12.82 15.54
N ALA A 308 -27.42 -13.96 15.08
CA ALA A 308 -27.12 -15.27 15.65
C ALA A 308 -25.62 -15.60 15.58
N ALA A 309 -24.97 -15.35 14.44
CA ALA A 309 -23.52 -15.50 14.28
C ALA A 309 -22.74 -14.67 15.31
N ARG A 310 -23.16 -13.42 15.56
CA ARG A 310 -22.54 -12.57 16.58
C ARG A 310 -22.68 -13.14 17.99
N GLN A 311 -23.86 -13.66 18.35
CA GLN A 311 -24.08 -14.26 19.66
C GLN A 311 -23.24 -15.53 19.84
N ALA A 312 -23.13 -16.36 18.79
CA ALA A 312 -22.30 -17.56 18.82
C ALA A 312 -20.83 -17.22 19.14
N VAL A 313 -20.27 -16.20 18.48
CA VAL A 313 -18.89 -15.73 18.77
C VAL A 313 -18.75 -15.21 20.20
N LYS A 314 -19.75 -14.46 20.70
CA LYS A 314 -19.75 -13.95 22.07
C LYS A 314 -19.78 -15.08 23.10
N MET A 315 -20.58 -16.13 22.86
CA MET A 315 -20.64 -17.32 23.72
C MET A 315 -19.34 -18.11 23.68
N ALA A 316 -18.74 -18.28 22.49
CA ALA A 316 -17.46 -18.96 22.35
C ALA A 316 -16.34 -18.26 23.14
N LYS A 317 -16.36 -16.92 23.14
CA LYS A 317 -15.45 -16.12 23.96
C LYS A 317 -15.64 -16.37 25.45
N LYS A 318 -16.88 -16.39 25.91
CA LYS A 318 -17.21 -16.64 27.33
C LYS A 318 -16.74 -18.03 27.78
N GLN A 319 -16.79 -19.00 26.87
CA GLN A 319 -16.36 -20.39 27.10
C GLN A 319 -14.85 -20.59 26.92
N LYS A 320 -14.08 -19.53 26.62
CA LYS A 320 -12.64 -19.58 26.36
C LYS A 320 -12.28 -20.58 25.25
N LEU A 321 -13.12 -20.70 24.23
CA LEU A 321 -12.84 -21.52 23.05
C LEU A 321 -11.71 -20.89 22.24
N THR A 322 -10.84 -21.73 21.67
CA THR A 322 -9.72 -21.28 20.83
C THR A 322 -10.15 -21.06 19.38
N ARG A 323 -11.14 -21.83 18.93
CA ARG A 323 -11.68 -21.79 17.56
C ARG A 323 -13.18 -22.00 17.53
N ILE A 324 -13.88 -21.23 16.68
CA ILE A 324 -15.28 -21.43 16.33
C ILE A 324 -15.45 -21.52 14.81
N ILE A 325 -16.23 -22.51 14.36
CA ILE A 325 -16.64 -22.69 12.97
C ILE A 325 -18.14 -22.39 12.89
N ILE A 326 -18.52 -21.34 12.16
CA ILE A 326 -19.90 -20.92 11.98
C ILE A 326 -20.42 -21.49 10.66
N ARG A 327 -21.44 -22.33 10.72
CA ARG A 327 -22.15 -22.88 9.56
C ARG A 327 -23.43 -22.07 9.32
N THR A 328 -23.57 -21.52 8.11
CA THR A 328 -24.69 -20.66 7.72
C THR A 328 -25.20 -21.07 6.35
N GLY A 329 -26.51 -21.00 6.14
CA GLY A 329 -27.12 -21.17 4.82
C GLY A 329 -27.20 -19.87 4.03
N SER A 330 -27.00 -18.73 4.68
CA SER A 330 -27.04 -17.41 4.06
C SER A 330 -25.70 -17.05 3.44
N ARG A 331 -25.67 -16.94 2.10
CA ARG A 331 -24.50 -16.43 1.37
C ARG A 331 -24.14 -15.00 1.78
N PHE A 332 -25.14 -14.18 2.12
CA PHE A 332 -24.95 -12.84 2.67
C PHE A 332 -24.15 -12.85 3.98
N VAL A 333 -24.50 -13.73 4.93
CA VAL A 333 -23.79 -13.87 6.20
C VAL A 333 -22.36 -14.39 5.97
N TRP A 334 -22.21 -15.38 5.09
CA TRP A 334 -20.90 -15.93 4.74
C TRP A 334 -19.97 -14.87 4.13
N ASP A 335 -20.44 -14.08 3.16
CA ASP A 335 -19.63 -13.05 2.49
C ASP A 335 -19.15 -11.96 3.45
N LEU A 336 -19.97 -11.58 4.43
CA LEU A 336 -19.65 -10.56 5.43
C LEU A 336 -18.67 -11.05 6.51
N ILE A 337 -18.69 -12.35 6.83
CA ILE A 337 -17.83 -12.92 7.88
C ILE A 337 -16.50 -13.41 7.29
N LYS A 338 -16.50 -13.99 6.08
CA LYS A 338 -15.32 -14.68 5.50
C LYS A 338 -14.08 -13.78 5.40
N ASN A 339 -14.25 -12.53 4.95
CA ASN A 339 -13.15 -11.61 4.74
C ASN A 339 -13.48 -10.22 5.32
N SER A 340 -12.53 -9.63 6.06
CA SER A 340 -12.62 -8.26 6.59
C SER A 340 -12.75 -7.20 5.50
N ALA A 341 -12.25 -7.46 4.28
CA ALA A 341 -12.37 -6.54 3.14
C ALA A 341 -13.82 -6.28 2.71
N ASN A 342 -14.72 -7.25 2.91
CA ASN A 342 -16.14 -7.14 2.55
C ASN A 342 -16.95 -6.30 3.55
N PHE A 343 -16.34 -5.91 4.68
CA PHE A 343 -16.93 -4.99 5.65
C PHE A 343 -17.35 -3.66 5.02
N ALA A 344 -16.58 -3.15 4.05
CA ALA A 344 -16.87 -1.87 3.38
C ALA A 344 -18.19 -1.89 2.57
N ASN A 345 -18.68 -3.08 2.23
CA ASN A 345 -19.91 -3.30 1.48
C ASN A 345 -21.10 -3.68 2.38
N ALA A 346 -20.91 -3.77 3.70
CA ALA A 346 -21.98 -4.14 4.62
C ALA A 346 -23.06 -3.04 4.70
N PRO A 347 -24.35 -3.40 4.66
CA PRO A 347 -25.43 -2.43 4.85
C PRO A 347 -25.30 -1.68 6.18
N PRO A 348 -25.65 -0.38 6.24
CA PRO A 348 -25.53 0.42 7.46
C PRO A 348 -26.24 -0.19 8.68
N GLU A 349 -27.36 -0.88 8.43
CA GLU A 349 -28.22 -1.51 9.44
C GLU A 349 -27.51 -2.64 10.21
N VAL A 350 -26.68 -3.43 9.53
CA VAL A 350 -25.98 -4.58 10.13
C VAL A 350 -24.50 -4.34 10.37
N LEU A 351 -23.98 -3.18 9.99
CA LEU A 351 -22.56 -2.82 10.12
C LEU A 351 -22.03 -3.06 11.55
N HIS A 352 -22.83 -2.71 12.56
CA HIS A 352 -22.50 -2.89 13.97
C HIS A 352 -22.36 -4.38 14.37
N LEU A 353 -23.13 -5.28 13.76
CA LEU A 353 -23.04 -6.73 14.01
C LEU A 353 -21.78 -7.31 13.39
N VAL A 354 -21.50 -6.94 12.13
CA VAL A 354 -20.30 -7.39 11.39
C VAL A 354 -19.04 -6.91 12.11
N GLN A 355 -19.02 -5.64 12.54
CA GLN A 355 -17.91 -5.07 13.30
C GLN A 355 -17.64 -5.87 14.59
N ALA A 356 -18.69 -6.16 15.37
CA ALA A 356 -18.55 -6.92 16.60
C ALA A 356 -18.00 -8.33 16.39
N ILE A 357 -18.32 -8.98 15.26
CA ILE A 357 -17.77 -10.30 14.92
C ILE A 357 -16.27 -10.20 14.60
N HIS A 358 -15.88 -9.28 13.73
CA HIS A 358 -14.46 -9.11 13.35
C HIS A 358 -13.59 -8.63 14.51
N ASP A 359 -14.12 -7.78 15.39
CA ASP A 359 -13.43 -7.36 16.62
C ASP A 359 -13.10 -8.52 17.57
N ASN A 360 -13.77 -9.68 17.45
CA ASN A 360 -13.44 -10.85 18.26
C ASN A 360 -12.39 -11.77 17.63
N ARG A 361 -11.97 -11.53 16.38
CA ARG A 361 -10.89 -12.29 15.71
C ARG A 361 -9.53 -12.16 16.41
N LYS A 362 -9.29 -11.09 17.17
CA LYS A 362 -8.11 -10.92 18.04
C LYS A 362 -8.09 -11.86 19.25
N HIS A 363 -9.20 -12.55 19.54
CA HIS A 363 -9.33 -13.41 20.72
C HIS A 363 -9.64 -14.87 20.39
N ILE A 364 -10.30 -15.15 19.26
CA ILE A 364 -10.72 -16.50 18.84
C ILE A 364 -10.55 -16.62 17.34
N LEU A 365 -10.13 -17.80 16.88
CA LEU A 365 -10.13 -18.11 15.46
C LEU A 365 -11.56 -18.36 14.96
N ILE A 366 -12.08 -17.44 14.13
CA ILE A 366 -13.43 -17.51 13.55
C ILE A 366 -13.34 -17.98 12.09
N LYS A 367 -13.90 -19.15 11.78
CA LYS A 367 -14.10 -19.63 10.41
C LYS A 367 -15.60 -19.68 10.08
N VAL A 368 -15.94 -19.52 8.80
CA VAL A 368 -17.33 -19.60 8.32
C VAL A 368 -17.43 -20.55 7.13
N GLU A 369 -18.43 -21.41 7.15
CA GLU A 369 -18.74 -22.43 6.14
C GLU A 369 -20.16 -22.21 5.62
N LEU A 370 -20.32 -22.26 4.30
CA LEU A 370 -21.63 -22.21 3.66
C LEU A 370 -22.18 -23.63 3.61
N VAL A 371 -23.42 -23.83 4.06
CA VAL A 371 -24.08 -25.15 4.08
C VAL A 371 -25.44 -25.02 3.40
N ASP A 372 -25.71 -25.87 2.40
CA ASP A 372 -26.98 -25.87 1.68
C ASP A 372 -28.11 -26.51 2.54
N GLY A 373 -29.25 -25.82 2.68
CA GLY A 373 -30.54 -26.43 3.09
C GLY A 373 -31.00 -26.32 4.56
N HIS A 374 -32.34 -26.27 4.72
CA HIS A 374 -33.13 -26.31 5.97
C HIS A 374 -33.08 -27.69 6.68
N PRO A 375 -33.39 -27.78 7.98
CA PRO A 375 -32.85 -28.81 8.90
C PRO A 375 -33.70 -30.08 9.05
N GLU A 376 -34.21 -30.70 7.98
CA GLU A 376 -35.03 -31.93 8.12
C GLU A 376 -34.36 -33.25 7.70
N ASN A 377 -33.16 -33.24 7.11
CA ASN A 377 -32.54 -34.48 6.58
C ASN A 377 -31.20 -34.90 7.19
N GLU A 378 -30.73 -34.32 8.31
CA GLU A 378 -29.62 -34.92 9.08
C GLU A 378 -30.17 -35.79 10.22
N THR A 379 -31.05 -36.72 9.87
CA THR A 379 -31.14 -38.00 10.58
C THR A 379 -30.65 -39.08 9.63
N VAL A 380 -29.83 -39.99 10.18
CA VAL A 380 -29.25 -41.18 9.54
C VAL A 380 -27.88 -40.98 8.85
N GLY A 381 -26.83 -41.35 9.61
CA GLY A 381 -25.75 -42.22 9.12
C GLY A 381 -24.73 -41.63 8.14
N GLY A 382 -23.51 -41.37 8.62
CA GLY A 382 -22.36 -41.13 7.76
C GLY A 382 -21.08 -41.14 8.57
N GLU A 383 -20.42 -42.29 8.56
CA GLU A 383 -19.19 -42.60 9.28
C GLU A 383 -18.06 -41.59 9.05
N MET A 384 -17.22 -41.45 10.09
CA MET A 384 -15.88 -40.87 9.99
C MET A 384 -15.09 -41.55 8.88
N ASN A 385 -14.87 -40.89 7.76
CA ASN A 385 -13.68 -41.15 6.96
C ASN A 385 -12.50 -40.37 7.54
N LYS A 386 -11.74 -41.07 8.38
CA LYS A 386 -10.32 -40.87 8.55
C LYS A 386 -9.67 -41.13 7.19
N GLU A 387 -9.18 -40.09 6.51
CA GLU A 387 -8.08 -40.17 5.54
C GLU A 387 -7.80 -38.76 4.99
N ASN A 388 -6.83 -38.07 5.58
CA ASN A 388 -5.59 -37.69 4.90
C ASN A 388 -4.76 -36.82 5.84
N ILE A 389 -3.57 -37.35 6.08
CA ILE A 389 -2.51 -36.94 7.01
C ILE A 389 -2.01 -35.53 6.69
#